data_AF-A0A1V5PZ68-F1
#
_entry.id   AF-A0A1V5PZ68-F1
#
_cell.length_a   1.000
_cell.length_b   1.000
_cell.length_c   1.000
_cell.angle_alpha   90.00
_cell.angle_beta   90.00
_cell.angle_gamma   90.00
#
_symmetry.space_group_name_H-M   'P 1'
#
loop_
_entity.id
_entity.type
_entity.pdbx_description
1 polymer ?
#
loop_
_entity_poly.entity_id
_entity_poly.type
_entity_poly.pdbx_seq_one_letter_code
_entity_poly.pdbx_strand_id
1 'polypeptide(L)'
;MSLYMQWVNCIKERAEVSWLTEHQQEVYARLLNQWHNQPFVNLYGSSGSGKTFIARLLVKTHHYVYTQDLQEAPPDSPNVVLDNAKYTRMLRPMARSMGLGRVLLITHQRITEAMPCIELELTERDVLQFQSVLAQHCNITFTRTIPTGVDFSNILREEVIRRGVNDVD
;
A
#
# COMPACT_ATOMS: atom_id res chain seq x y z
N MET A 1 22.54 3.60 8.21
CA MET A 1 21.13 3.32 7.85
C MET A 1 20.27 3.85 8.98
N SER A 2 19.35 4.78 8.70
CA SER A 2 18.52 5.39 9.75
C SER A 2 17.61 4.36 10.44
N LEU A 3 17.21 4.65 11.68
CA LEU A 3 16.27 3.79 12.43
C LEU A 3 14.95 3.64 11.67
N TYR A 4 14.48 4.70 11.02
CA TYR A 4 13.31 4.66 10.16
C TYR A 4 13.45 3.61 9.05
N MET A 5 14.59 3.58 8.35
CA MET A 5 14.84 2.59 7.30
C MET A 5 14.91 1.17 7.85
N GLN A 6 15.49 0.97 9.04
CA GLN A 6 15.49 -0.34 9.71
C GLN A 6 14.07 -0.83 9.99
N TRP A 7 13.20 0.03 10.52
CA TRP A 7 11.81 -0.31 10.80
C TRP A 7 11.01 -0.59 9.53
N VAL A 8 11.16 0.26 8.52
CA VAL A 8 10.50 0.08 7.22
C VAL A 8 10.91 -1.24 6.57
N ASN A 9 12.20 -1.60 6.61
CA ASN A 9 12.67 -2.87 6.07
C ASN A 9 12.14 -4.07 6.87
N CYS A 10 12.16 -4.00 8.21
CA CYS A 10 11.59 -5.03 9.07
C CYS A 10 10.11 -5.27 8.76
N ILE A 11 9.33 -4.19 8.60
CA ILE A 11 7.90 -4.27 8.23
C ILE A 11 7.76 -4.92 6.86
N LYS A 12 8.53 -4.49 5.85
CA LYS A 12 8.44 -5.01 4.48
C LYS A 12 8.78 -6.50 4.40
N GLU A 13 9.78 -6.96 5.14
CA GLU A 13 10.23 -8.35 5.12
C GLU A 13 9.21 -9.28 5.80
N ARG A 14 8.70 -8.87 6.94
CA ARG A 14 7.81 -9.68 7.79
C ARG A 14 6.32 -9.49 7.50
N ALA A 15 5.96 -8.57 6.59
CA ALA A 15 4.58 -8.27 6.24
C ALA A 15 3.78 -9.53 5.91
N GLU A 16 2.65 -9.71 6.59
CA GLU A 16 1.67 -10.77 6.35
C GLU A 16 0.26 -10.19 6.28
N VAL A 17 -0.68 -10.95 5.71
CA VAL A 17 -2.09 -10.53 5.58
C VAL A 17 -2.74 -10.31 6.95
N SER A 18 -2.32 -11.05 7.98
CA SER A 18 -2.78 -10.91 9.36
C SER A 18 -2.40 -9.56 10.00
N TRP A 19 -1.48 -8.81 9.41
CA TRP A 19 -1.05 -7.49 9.90
C TRP A 19 -1.91 -6.35 9.39
N LEU A 20 -2.80 -6.62 8.43
CA LEU A 20 -3.71 -5.61 7.91
C LEU A 20 -4.64 -5.13 9.02
N THR A 21 -4.85 -3.82 9.06
CA THR A 21 -5.93 -3.26 9.86
C THR A 21 -7.28 -3.64 9.28
N GLU A 22 -8.35 -3.44 10.05
CA GLU A 22 -9.71 -3.81 9.64
C GLU A 22 -10.09 -3.22 8.27
N HIS A 23 -9.87 -1.91 8.06
CA HIS A 23 -10.17 -1.27 6.78
C HIS A 23 -9.23 -1.72 5.67
N GLN A 24 -7.95 -1.95 5.97
CA GLN A 24 -7.01 -2.49 4.98
C GLN A 24 -7.40 -3.92 4.55
N GLN A 25 -7.88 -4.73 5.49
CA GLN A 25 -8.33 -6.10 5.23
C GLN A 25 -9.61 -6.10 4.38
N GLU A 26 -10.55 -5.18 4.64
CA GLU A 26 -11.73 -5.02 3.80
C GLU A 26 -11.34 -4.65 2.36
N VAL A 27 -10.47 -3.65 2.19
CA VAL A 27 -9.96 -3.22 0.87
C VAL A 27 -9.25 -4.37 0.17
N TYR A 28 -8.37 -5.08 0.86
CA TYR A 28 -7.65 -6.25 0.35
C TYR A 28 -8.62 -7.35 -0.12
N ALA A 29 -9.63 -7.68 0.69
CA ALA A 29 -10.64 -8.68 0.35
C ALA A 29 -11.48 -8.25 -0.86
N ARG A 30 -11.86 -6.98 -0.97
CA ARG A 30 -12.62 -6.46 -2.13
C ARG A 30 -11.80 -6.50 -3.41
N LEU A 31 -10.50 -6.19 -3.33
CA LEU A 31 -9.59 -6.30 -4.47
C LEU A 31 -9.49 -7.73 -4.99
N LEU A 32 -9.48 -8.73 -4.10
CA LEU A 32 -9.37 -10.14 -4.47
C LEU A 32 -10.69 -10.78 -4.89
N ASN A 33 -11.79 -10.45 -4.24
CA ASN A 33 -13.06 -11.17 -4.44
C ASN A 33 -13.98 -10.42 -5.42
N GLN A 34 -14.21 -9.13 -5.18
CA GLN A 34 -15.21 -8.37 -5.91
C GLN A 34 -14.73 -7.98 -7.31
N TRP A 35 -13.45 -7.66 -7.45
CA TRP A 35 -12.90 -7.05 -8.67
C TRP A 35 -11.80 -7.87 -9.34
N HIS A 36 -11.75 -9.18 -9.10
CA HIS A 36 -10.78 -10.07 -9.74
C HIS A 36 -10.81 -10.02 -11.27
N ASN A 37 -11.98 -9.88 -11.88
CA ASN A 37 -12.16 -9.83 -13.34
C ASN A 37 -12.08 -8.41 -13.94
N GLN A 38 -11.77 -7.39 -13.13
CA GLN A 38 -11.72 -6.02 -13.61
C GLN A 38 -10.32 -5.70 -14.13
N PRO A 39 -10.14 -5.37 -15.43
CA PRO A 39 -8.82 -5.21 -16.02
C PRO A 39 -8.08 -3.98 -15.48
N PHE A 40 -8.82 -2.97 -15.00
CA PHE A 40 -8.26 -1.79 -14.35
C PHE A 40 -9.04 -1.52 -13.07
N VAL A 41 -8.32 -1.32 -11.98
CA VAL A 41 -8.89 -0.97 -10.68
C VAL A 41 -8.04 0.14 -10.08
N ASN A 42 -8.67 1.14 -9.46
CA ASN A 42 -7.97 2.19 -8.75
C ASN A 42 -8.09 2.00 -7.24
N LEU A 43 -6.96 1.80 -6.56
CA LEU A 43 -6.82 1.93 -5.11
C LEU A 43 -6.30 3.33 -4.80
N TYR A 44 -7.11 4.15 -4.15
CA TYR A 44 -6.73 5.53 -3.82
C TYR A 44 -6.86 5.81 -2.32
N GLY A 45 -6.24 6.90 -1.86
CA GLY A 45 -6.29 7.32 -0.47
C GLY A 45 -5.10 8.20 -0.08
N SER A 46 -5.17 8.80 1.11
CA SER A 46 -4.16 9.73 1.63
C SER A 46 -2.75 9.13 1.72
N SER A 47 -1.72 9.98 1.81
CA SER A 47 -0.36 9.51 2.10
C SER A 47 -0.33 8.71 3.40
N GLY A 48 0.54 7.68 3.44
CA GLY A 48 0.69 6.85 4.63
C GLY A 48 -0.50 5.97 4.99
N SER A 49 -1.54 5.88 4.16
CA SER A 49 -2.70 5.02 4.43
C SER A 49 -2.43 3.51 4.30
N GLY A 50 -1.24 3.13 3.81
CA GLY A 50 -0.83 1.73 3.64
C GLY A 50 -1.20 1.08 2.30
N LYS A 51 -1.55 1.87 1.27
CA LYS A 51 -1.80 1.34 -0.09
C LYS A 51 -0.63 0.52 -0.65
N THR A 52 0.60 1.01 -0.50
CA THR A 52 1.81 0.29 -0.91
C THR A 52 2.03 -0.98 -0.08
N PHE A 53 1.58 -1.00 1.18
CA PHE A 53 1.64 -2.21 2.01
C PHE A 53 0.69 -3.28 1.47
N ILE A 54 -0.56 -2.93 1.16
CA ILE A 54 -1.53 -3.82 0.49
C ILE A 54 -0.94 -4.35 -0.83
N ALA A 55 -0.36 -3.48 -1.65
CA ALA A 55 0.22 -3.89 -2.92
C ALA A 55 1.39 -4.86 -2.77
N ARG A 56 2.26 -4.65 -1.79
CA ARG A 56 3.35 -5.58 -1.46
C ARG A 56 2.83 -6.93 -1.03
N LEU A 57 1.73 -6.98 -0.27
CA LEU A 57 1.08 -8.24 0.06
C LEU A 57 0.56 -8.94 -1.19
N LEU A 58 -0.16 -8.24 -2.08
CA LEU A 58 -0.64 -8.82 -3.33
C LEU A 58 0.49 -9.42 -4.19
N VAL A 59 1.66 -8.77 -4.22
CA VAL A 59 2.86 -9.27 -4.90
C VAL A 59 3.37 -10.54 -4.21
N LYS A 60 3.48 -10.51 -2.87
CA LYS A 60 3.99 -11.62 -2.06
C LYS A 60 3.08 -12.85 -2.08
N THR A 61 1.76 -12.68 -2.08
CA THR A 61 0.79 -13.77 -1.87
C THR A 61 -0.02 -14.15 -3.10
N HIS A 62 -0.17 -13.26 -4.09
CA HIS A 62 -1.00 -13.47 -5.28
C HIS A 62 -0.27 -13.24 -6.60
N HIS A 63 1.08 -13.24 -6.58
CA HIS A 63 1.93 -13.17 -7.77
C HIS A 63 1.67 -11.95 -8.67
N TYR A 64 1.28 -10.82 -8.07
CA TYR A 64 1.26 -9.55 -8.80
C TYR A 64 2.68 -9.11 -9.13
N VAL A 65 2.87 -8.46 -10.28
CA VAL A 65 4.11 -7.76 -10.62
C VAL A 65 4.02 -6.31 -10.13
N TYR A 66 4.94 -5.90 -9.27
CA TYR A 66 5.04 -4.51 -8.81
C TYR A 66 5.90 -3.69 -9.75
N THR A 67 5.40 -2.54 -10.20
CA THR A 67 6.17 -1.60 -11.00
C THR A 67 5.78 -0.14 -10.69
N GLN A 68 6.67 0.80 -11.00
CA GLN A 68 6.41 2.24 -10.98
C GLN A 68 6.11 2.78 -12.39
N ASP A 69 6.55 2.08 -13.43
CA ASP A 69 6.23 2.36 -14.82
C ASP A 69 5.61 1.11 -15.47
N LEU A 70 4.47 1.29 -16.13
CA LEU A 70 3.79 0.19 -16.81
C LEU A 70 4.68 -0.44 -17.89
N GLN A 71 5.57 0.33 -18.52
CA GLN A 71 6.50 -0.17 -19.55
C GLN A 71 7.55 -1.15 -19.00
N GLU A 72 7.83 -1.09 -17.70
CA GLU A 72 8.75 -2.01 -17.02
C GLU A 72 8.07 -3.32 -16.63
N ALA A 73 6.74 -3.41 -16.75
CA ALA A 73 6.03 -4.65 -16.45
C ALA A 73 6.41 -5.73 -17.49
N PRO A 74 6.69 -6.97 -17.07
CA PRO A 74 6.90 -8.07 -18.00
C PRO A 74 5.67 -8.26 -18.90
N PRO A 75 5.86 -8.49 -20.21
CA PRO A 75 4.76 -8.82 -21.11
C PRO A 75 3.96 -10.03 -20.61
N ASP A 76 2.67 -10.05 -20.93
CA ASP A 76 1.73 -11.12 -20.56
C ASP A 76 1.57 -11.34 -19.05
N SER A 77 1.99 -10.37 -18.22
CA SER A 77 1.79 -10.45 -16.77
C SER A 77 0.29 -10.46 -16.44
N PRO A 78 -0.21 -11.48 -15.73
CA PRO A 78 -1.64 -11.61 -15.47
C PRO A 78 -2.15 -10.53 -14.52
N ASN A 79 -1.32 -10.09 -13.56
CA ASN A 79 -1.65 -9.09 -12.57
C ASN A 79 -0.47 -8.14 -12.36
N VAL A 80 -0.71 -6.83 -12.45
CA VAL A 80 0.29 -5.78 -12.28
C VAL A 80 -0.22 -4.75 -11.28
N VAL A 81 0.65 -4.34 -10.35
CA VAL A 81 0.46 -3.15 -9.53
C VAL A 81 1.31 -2.02 -10.13
N LEU A 82 0.68 -0.90 -10.44
CA LEU A 82 1.35 0.35 -10.78
C LEU A 82 1.26 1.31 -9.58
N ASP A 83 2.36 1.47 -8.86
CA ASP A 83 2.41 2.37 -7.70
C ASP A 83 2.65 3.82 -8.11
N ASN A 84 2.10 4.76 -7.36
CA ASN A 84 2.14 6.19 -7.64
C ASN A 84 1.72 6.54 -9.09
N ALA A 85 0.69 5.85 -9.59
CA ALA A 85 0.28 5.91 -10.99
C ALA A 85 -0.21 7.31 -11.38
N LYS A 86 0.31 7.83 -12.50
CA LYS A 86 -0.28 8.98 -13.20
C LYS A 86 -1.16 8.45 -14.32
N TYR A 87 -2.44 8.26 -14.03
CA TYR A 87 -3.34 7.68 -15.01
C TYR A 87 -3.50 8.58 -16.23
N THR A 88 -3.30 7.99 -17.41
CA THR A 88 -3.65 8.59 -18.70
C THR A 88 -4.52 7.61 -19.48
N ARG A 89 -5.32 8.11 -20.43
CA ARG A 89 -6.12 7.24 -21.32
C ARG A 89 -5.25 6.28 -22.14
N MET A 90 -3.96 6.56 -22.29
CA MET A 90 -2.99 5.73 -23.01
C MET A 90 -2.54 4.49 -22.22
N LEU A 91 -2.73 4.43 -20.90
CA LEU A 91 -2.35 3.24 -20.12
C LEU A 91 -3.15 2.00 -20.52
N ARG A 92 -4.42 2.16 -20.91
CA ARG A 92 -5.27 1.03 -21.34
C ARG A 92 -4.79 0.39 -22.65
N PRO A 93 -4.58 1.13 -23.75
CA PRO A 93 -4.02 0.54 -24.97
C PRO A 93 -2.61 -0.01 -24.74
N MET A 94 -1.79 0.65 -23.91
CA MET A 94 -0.45 0.16 -23.56
C MET A 94 -0.51 -1.20 -22.83
N ALA A 95 -1.34 -1.32 -21.80
CA ALA A 95 -1.54 -2.58 -21.09
C ALA A 95 -2.01 -3.69 -22.04
N ARG A 96 -2.93 -3.38 -22.96
CA ARG A 96 -3.40 -4.34 -23.98
C ARG A 96 -2.30 -4.74 -24.93
N SER A 97 -1.48 -3.81 -25.42
CA SER A 97 -0.37 -4.14 -26.34
C SER A 97 0.71 -4.99 -25.67
N MET A 98 0.85 -4.88 -24.34
CA MET A 98 1.76 -5.67 -23.54
C MET A 98 1.15 -7.00 -23.05
N GLY A 99 -0.11 -7.30 -23.40
CA GLY A 99 -0.78 -8.53 -22.97
C GLY A 99 -1.14 -8.58 -21.48
N LEU A 100 -1.13 -7.44 -20.77
CA LEU A 100 -1.38 -7.42 -19.33
C LEU A 100 -2.85 -7.76 -19.02
N GLY A 101 -3.07 -8.65 -18.05
CA GLY A 101 -4.41 -9.07 -17.65
C GLY A 101 -5.14 -8.00 -16.83
N ARG A 102 -4.67 -7.80 -15.59
CA ARG A 102 -5.22 -6.83 -14.64
C ARG A 102 -4.16 -5.83 -14.18
N VAL A 103 -4.52 -4.56 -14.11
CA VAL A 103 -3.68 -3.47 -13.62
C VAL A 103 -4.37 -2.79 -12.42
N LEU A 104 -3.75 -2.90 -11.25
CA LEU A 104 -4.12 -2.15 -10.04
C LEU A 104 -3.32 -0.85 -9.99
N LEU A 105 -4.02 0.27 -10.09
CA LEU A 105 -3.46 1.62 -10.03
C LEU A 105 -3.50 2.13 -8.60
N ILE A 106 -2.35 2.44 -8.00
CA ILE A 106 -2.29 3.10 -6.70
C ILE A 106 -2.13 4.60 -6.91
N THR A 107 -3.02 5.39 -6.33
CA THR A 107 -3.00 6.85 -6.47
C THR A 107 -3.29 7.55 -5.15
N HIS A 108 -2.96 8.84 -5.06
CA HIS A 108 -3.38 9.67 -3.92
C HIS A 108 -4.86 10.06 -4.02
N GLN A 109 -5.34 10.32 -5.23
CA GLN A 109 -6.69 10.78 -5.51
C GLN A 109 -7.42 9.80 -6.42
N ARG A 110 -8.76 9.77 -6.30
CA ARG A 110 -9.63 8.97 -7.15
C ARG A 110 -9.47 9.35 -8.62
N ILE A 111 -9.36 8.35 -9.48
CA ILE A 111 -9.44 8.52 -10.94
C ILE A 111 -10.90 8.73 -11.36
N THR A 112 -11.16 9.74 -12.19
CA THR A 112 -12.52 10.14 -12.60
C THR A 112 -13.09 9.36 -13.79
N GLU A 113 -12.30 8.46 -14.38
CA GLU A 113 -12.69 7.65 -15.54
C GLU A 113 -13.47 6.40 -15.13
N ALA A 114 -14.18 5.79 -16.09
CA ALA A 114 -15.00 4.61 -15.84
C ALA A 114 -14.15 3.37 -15.49
N MET A 115 -13.92 3.17 -14.18
CA MET A 115 -13.32 1.98 -13.59
C MET A 115 -13.75 1.82 -12.13
N PRO A 116 -13.70 0.60 -11.57
CA PRO A 116 -13.82 0.39 -10.13
C PRO A 116 -12.76 1.18 -9.36
N CYS A 117 -13.21 1.93 -8.36
CA CYS A 117 -12.35 2.70 -7.47
C CYS A 117 -12.64 2.30 -6.02
N ILE A 118 -11.60 2.01 -5.25
CA ILE A 118 -11.68 1.79 -3.80
C ILE A 118 -10.82 2.81 -3.07
N GLU A 119 -11.43 3.43 -2.08
CA GLU A 119 -10.73 4.29 -1.14
C GLU A 119 -10.18 3.45 0.00
N LEU A 120 -8.95 3.74 0.40
CA LEU A 120 -8.39 3.33 1.67
C LEU A 120 -8.34 4.53 2.59
N GLU A 121 -9.41 4.67 3.38
CA GLU A 121 -9.54 5.64 4.46
C GLU A 121 -9.25 4.93 5.78
N LEU A 122 -8.43 5.56 6.61
CA LEU A 122 -8.03 5.01 7.90
C LEU A 122 -8.69 5.77 9.04
N THR A 123 -8.94 5.05 10.13
CA THR A 123 -9.45 5.58 11.39
C THR A 123 -8.39 5.51 12.48
N GLU A 124 -8.64 6.17 13.61
CA GLU A 124 -7.77 6.05 14.80
C GLU A 124 -7.70 4.60 15.31
N ARG A 125 -8.75 3.81 15.10
CA ARG A 125 -8.76 2.38 15.46
C ARG A 125 -7.75 1.60 14.63
N ASP A 126 -7.60 1.92 13.35
CA ASP A 126 -6.56 1.32 12.50
C ASP A 126 -5.16 1.68 12.99
N VAL A 127 -4.96 2.90 13.49
CA VAL A 127 -3.68 3.31 14.08
C VAL A 127 -3.34 2.45 15.30
N LEU A 128 -4.29 2.24 16.21
CA LEU A 128 -4.08 1.40 17.38
C LEU A 128 -3.75 -0.05 16.99
N GLN A 129 -4.45 -0.60 15.97
CA GLN A 129 -4.15 -1.93 15.42
C GLN A 129 -2.74 -1.98 14.84
N PHE A 130 -2.37 -1.00 14.02
CA PHE A 130 -1.04 -0.86 13.44
C PHE A 130 0.06 -0.83 14.52
N GLN A 131 -0.11 0.00 15.55
CA GLN A 131 0.84 0.07 16.67
C GLN A 131 0.94 -1.27 17.42
N SER A 132 -0.18 -1.95 17.66
CA SER A 132 -0.20 -3.26 18.30
C SER A 132 0.55 -4.31 17.48
N VAL A 133 0.30 -4.38 16.18
CA VAL A 133 0.98 -5.30 15.25
C VAL A 133 2.49 -5.05 15.25
N LEU A 134 2.92 -3.80 15.19
CA LEU A 134 4.35 -3.48 15.18
C LEU A 134 5.04 -3.77 16.52
N ALA A 135 4.36 -3.56 17.64
CA ALA A 135 4.88 -3.95 18.95
C ALA A 135 5.06 -5.47 19.03
N GLN A 136 4.06 -6.25 18.59
CA GLN A 136 4.06 -7.71 18.67
C GLN A 136 5.08 -8.36 17.72
N HIS A 137 5.19 -7.87 16.48
CA HIS A 137 5.95 -8.58 15.44
C HIS A 137 7.28 -7.94 15.07
N CYS A 138 7.44 -6.64 15.34
CA CYS A 138 8.66 -5.89 15.03
C CYS A 138 9.39 -5.40 16.30
N ASN A 139 8.83 -5.64 17.50
CA ASN A 139 9.33 -5.11 18.77
C ASN A 139 9.45 -3.57 18.76
N ILE A 140 8.51 -2.89 18.07
CA ILE A 140 8.44 -1.43 17.97
C ILE A 140 7.32 -0.94 18.89
N THR A 141 7.70 -0.48 20.09
CA THR A 141 6.74 0.07 21.07
C THR A 141 6.63 1.58 20.96
N PHE A 142 5.46 2.11 20.61
CA PHE A 142 5.28 3.56 20.47
C PHE A 142 5.24 4.27 21.83
N THR A 143 5.89 5.43 21.93
CA THR A 143 5.89 6.25 23.16
C THR A 143 4.54 6.92 23.43
N ARG A 144 3.79 7.26 22.38
CA ARG A 144 2.42 7.78 22.48
C ARG A 144 1.42 6.65 22.36
N THR A 145 0.49 6.60 23.31
CA THR A 145 -0.66 5.69 23.32
C THR A 145 -1.88 6.28 22.62
N ILE A 146 -1.92 7.61 22.41
CA ILE A 146 -3.02 8.30 21.73
C ILE A 146 -2.58 8.67 20.31
N PRO A 147 -3.30 8.22 19.26
CA PRO A 147 -3.04 8.60 17.87
C PRO A 147 -3.12 10.12 17.66
N THR A 148 -2.15 10.70 16.95
CA THR A 148 -2.22 12.08 16.47
C THR A 148 -2.24 12.05 14.94
N GLY A 149 -3.41 11.69 14.39
CA GLY A 149 -3.61 11.46 12.95
C GLY A 149 -3.57 9.99 12.55
N VAL A 150 -3.75 9.73 11.24
CA VAL A 150 -3.90 8.38 10.68
C VAL A 150 -2.84 8.01 9.63
N ASP A 151 -1.86 8.89 9.38
CA ASP A 151 -0.75 8.60 8.46
C ASP A 151 0.28 7.71 9.16
N PHE A 152 0.31 6.41 8.83
CA PHE A 152 1.23 5.45 9.45
C PHE A 152 2.70 5.79 9.21
N SER A 153 3.03 6.37 8.06
CA SER A 153 4.40 6.77 7.74
C SER A 153 4.84 7.94 8.63
N ASN A 154 3.97 8.93 8.82
CA ASN A 154 4.24 10.06 9.70
C ASN A 154 4.30 9.62 11.17
N ILE A 155 3.41 8.72 11.60
CA ILE A 155 3.42 8.15 12.96
C ILE A 155 4.76 7.45 13.24
N LEU A 156 5.27 6.65 12.30
CA LEU A 156 6.59 6.03 12.42
C LEU A 156 7.71 7.07 12.49
N ARG A 157 7.70 8.06 11.59
CA ARG A 157 8.72 9.11 11.54
C ARG A 157 8.76 9.93 12.83
N GLU A 158 7.61 10.36 13.33
CA GLU A 158 7.53 11.11 14.59
C GLU A 158 8.07 10.29 15.77
N GLU A 159 7.79 8.99 15.81
CA GLU A 159 8.31 8.11 16.84
C GLU A 159 9.84 7.97 16.76
N VAL A 160 10.41 7.86 15.55
CA VAL A 160 11.87 7.86 15.34
C VAL A 160 12.51 9.16 15.84
N ILE A 161 11.95 10.31 15.44
CA ILE A 161 12.43 11.64 15.86
C ILE A 161 12.41 11.76 17.40
N ARG A 162 11.32 11.32 18.05
CA ARG A 162 11.19 11.39 19.52
C ARG A 162 12.21 10.53 20.26
N ARG A 163 12.69 9.45 19.65
CA ARG A 163 13.75 8.61 20.22
C ARG A 163 15.13 9.27 20.13
N GLY A 164 15.21 10.52 19.68
CA GLY A 164 16.46 11.26 19.54
C GLY A 164 17.33 10.75 18.40
N VAL A 165 16.76 9.90 17.53
CA VAL A 165 17.42 9.52 16.28
C VAL A 165 17.05 10.57 15.27
N ASN A 166 17.95 11.54 15.07
CA ASN A 166 17.81 12.48 13.97
C ASN A 166 17.77 11.67 12.67
N ASP A 167 16.61 11.58 12.03
CA ASP A 167 16.51 11.29 10.60
C ASP A 167 17.15 12.47 9.87
N VAL A 168 18.47 12.44 9.76
CA VAL A 168 19.20 13.24 8.77
C VAL A 168 19.10 12.45 7.48
N ASP A 169 18.14 12.83 6.63
CA ASP A 169 18.30 12.72 5.18
C ASP A 169 19.04 13.97 4.69
#